data_AF-A0A5S4YKQ0-F1
#
_entry.id   AF-A0A5S4YKQ0-F1
#
_cell.length_a   1.000
_cell.length_b   1.000
_cell.length_c   1.000
_cell.angle_alpha   90.00
_cell.angle_beta   90.00
_cell.angle_gamma   90.00
#
_symmetry.space_group_name_H-M   'P 1'
#
loop_
_entity.id
_entity.type
_entity.pdbx_description
1 polymer ?
#
loop_
_entity_poly.entity_id
_entity_poly.type
_entity_poly.pdbx_seq_one_letter_code
_entity_poly.pdbx_strand_id
1 'polypeptide(L)' 'MRSVLEGLSVPSADYYLKQAEIASRLALAEPDPEKARAMHVLALELFDKAARTQPSPPAEPTMPPDIIQRQ' A
#
# COMPACT_ATOMS: atom_id res chain seq x y z
N MET A 1 -24.58 -22.84 -16.02
CA MET A 1 -24.11 -22.42 -14.68
C MET A 1 -22.60 -22.28 -14.71
N ARG A 2 -22.09 -21.11 -15.11
CA ARG A 2 -20.65 -20.82 -15.22
C ARG A 2 -20.36 -19.51 -14.50
N SER A 3 -19.21 -19.48 -13.83
CA SER A 3 -18.53 -18.31 -13.27
C SER A 3 -18.97 -17.87 -11.87
N VAL A 4 -18.48 -18.58 -10.85
CA VAL A 4 -18.39 -18.11 -9.44
C VAL A 4 -16.92 -17.81 -9.09
N LEU A 5 -16.13 -17.31 -10.07
CA LEU A 5 -14.69 -17.05 -9.88
C LEU A 5 -14.29 -15.58 -10.13
N GLU A 6 -15.25 -14.71 -10.43
CA GLU A 6 -15.06 -13.25 -10.41
C GLU A 6 -15.40 -12.74 -9.01
N GLY A 7 -14.43 -12.70 -8.10
CA GLY A 7 -14.71 -12.18 -6.76
C GLY A 7 -13.53 -12.10 -5.79
N LEU A 8 -12.36 -12.60 -6.17
CA LEU A 8 -11.12 -12.31 -5.43
C LEU A 8 -10.52 -11.01 -5.96
N SER A 9 -11.26 -9.91 -5.89
CA SER A 9 -10.68 -8.60 -6.17
C SER A 9 -9.59 -8.35 -5.15
N VAL A 10 -8.35 -8.14 -5.61
CA VAL A 10 -7.25 -7.70 -4.75
C VAL A 10 -7.77 -6.52 -3.90
N PRO A 11 -7.65 -6.56 -2.56
CA PRO A 11 -8.19 -5.50 -1.72
C PRO A 11 -7.64 -4.14 -2.14
N SER A 12 -8.51 -3.12 -2.19
CA SER A 12 -8.10 -1.77 -2.59
C SER A 12 -7.12 -1.16 -1.60
N ALA A 13 -6.41 -0.10 -2.00
CA ALA A 13 -5.54 0.66 -1.10
C ALA A 13 -6.30 1.13 0.15
N ASP A 14 -7.54 1.60 0.00
CA ASP A 14 -8.41 2.03 1.10
C ASP A 14 -8.72 0.91 2.10
N TYR A 15 -8.84 -0.34 1.64
CA TYR A 15 -9.03 -1.48 2.54
C TYR A 15 -7.81 -1.64 3.45
N TYR A 16 -6.60 -1.63 2.88
CA TYR A 16 -5.37 -1.79 3.65
C TYR A 16 -5.13 -0.61 4.59
N LEU A 17 -5.43 0.63 4.16
CA LEU A 17 -5.32 1.82 5.02
C LEU A 17 -6.23 1.73 6.24
N LYS A 18 -7.51 1.33 6.07
CA LYS A 18 -8.43 1.15 7.20
C LYS A 18 -7.95 0.10 8.18
N GLN A 19 -7.44 -1.04 7.68
CA GLN A 19 -6.89 -2.08 8.55
C GLN A 19 -5.64 -1.60 9.29
N ALA A 20 -4.76 -0.84 8.63
CA ALA A 20 -3.55 -0.28 9.24
C ALA A 20 -3.87 0.70 10.37
N GLU A 21 -4.88 1.55 10.18
CA GLU A 21 -5.37 2.48 11.20
C GLU A 21 -5.91 1.74 12.43
N ILE A 22 -6.74 0.70 12.22
CA ILE A 22 -7.27 -0.12 13.31
C ILE A 22 -6.13 -0.80 14.08
N ALA A 23 -5.20 -1.44 13.37
CA ALA A 23 -4.05 -2.10 13.99
C ALA A 23 -3.18 -1.12 14.80
N SER A 24 -2.98 0.10 14.28
CA SER A 24 -2.24 1.16 15.00
C SER A 24 -2.96 1.59 16.29
N ARG A 25 -4.28 1.75 16.25
CA ARG A 25 -5.06 2.09 17.45
C ARG A 25 -5.04 0.98 18.49
N LEU A 26 -5.16 -0.28 18.06
CA LEU A 26 -5.08 -1.42 18.96
C LEU A 26 -3.69 -1.52 19.60
N ALA A 27 -2.63 -1.30 18.82
CA ALA A 27 -1.25 -1.28 19.34
C ALA A 27 -1.06 -0.23 20.45
N LEU A 28 -1.66 0.96 20.32
CA LEU A 28 -1.59 2.03 21.32
C LEU A 28 -2.40 1.75 22.59
N ALA A 29 -3.49 0.98 22.45
CA ALA A 29 -4.35 0.62 23.57
C ALA A 29 -3.90 -0.67 24.29
N GLU A 30 -2.96 -1.41 23.72
CA GLU A 30 -2.50 -2.70 24.23
C GLU A 30 -1.49 -2.53 25.38
N PRO A 31 -1.80 -3.00 26.60
CA PRO A 31 -0.89 -2.89 27.75
C PRO A 31 0.33 -3.83 27.67
N ASP A 32 0.23 -4.93 26.93
CA ASP A 32 1.34 -5.87 26.74
C ASP A 32 2.30 -5.35 25.65
N PRO A 33 3.56 -5.01 25.99
CA PRO A 33 4.49 -4.41 25.04
C PRO A 33 4.85 -5.33 23.87
N GLU A 34 4.83 -6.65 24.05
CA GLU A 34 5.11 -7.58 22.96
C GLU A 34 3.95 -7.63 21.96
N LYS A 35 2.71 -7.64 22.46
CA LYS A 35 1.51 -7.59 21.61
C LYS A 35 1.35 -6.24 20.93
N ALA A 36 1.60 -5.15 21.65
CA ALA A 36 1.59 -3.80 21.09
C ALA A 36 2.59 -3.69 19.93
N ARG A 37 3.80 -4.23 20.11
CA ARG A 37 4.81 -4.30 19.04
C ARG A 37 4.34 -5.14 17.85
N ALA A 38 3.75 -6.31 18.09
CA ALA A 38 3.25 -7.16 17.01
C ALA A 38 2.15 -6.46 16.19
N MET A 39 1.21 -5.80 16.85
CA MET A 39 0.15 -5.03 16.19
C MET A 39 0.71 -3.81 15.45
N HIS A 40 1.72 -3.15 16.00
CA HIS A 40 2.38 -2.04 15.31
C HIS A 40 3.08 -2.50 14.04
N VAL A 41 3.81 -3.63 14.07
CA VAL A 41 4.43 -4.21 12.87
C VAL A 41 3.37 -4.57 11.82
N LEU A 42 2.26 -5.16 12.25
CA LEU A 42 1.14 -5.45 11.34
C LEU A 42 0.59 -4.17 10.67
N ALA A 43 0.45 -3.07 11.41
CA ALA A 43 0.02 -1.81 10.84
C ALA A 43 0.99 -1.30 9.75
N LEU A 44 2.30 -1.41 9.98
CA LEU A 44 3.32 -1.03 9.00
C LEU A 44 3.24 -1.89 7.73
N GLU A 45 3.09 -3.21 7.87
CA GLU A 45 2.92 -4.11 6.71
C GLU A 45 1.67 -3.77 5.88
N LEU A 46 0.59 -3.33 6.53
CA LEU A 46 -0.64 -2.92 5.87
C LEU A 46 -0.47 -1.57 5.15
N PHE A 47 0.26 -0.61 5.73
CA PHE A 47 0.62 0.63 5.02
C PHE A 47 1.49 0.33 3.78
N ASP A 48 2.45 -0.57 3.89
CA ASP A 48 3.27 -0.99 2.75
C ASP A 48 2.42 -1.64 1.65
N LYS A 49 1.45 -2.48 2.01
CA LYS A 49 0.49 -3.06 1.06
C LYS A 49 -0.34 -1.97 0.39
N ALA A 50 -0.87 -1.01 1.14
CA ALA A 50 -1.63 0.11 0.60
C ALA A 50 -0.81 0.93 -0.42
N ALA A 51 0.44 1.22 -0.10
CA ALA A 51 1.35 1.96 -0.97
C ALA A 51 1.64 1.21 -2.28
N ARG A 52 1.75 -0.13 -2.23
CA ARG A 52 1.95 -0.96 -3.44
C ARG A 52 0.69 -1.09 -4.30
N THR A 53 -0.49 -0.92 -3.72
CA THR A 53 -1.76 -0.94 -4.46
C THR A 53 -2.05 0.39 -5.15
N GLN A 54 -1.40 1.48 -4.73
CA GLN A 54 -1.48 2.74 -5.47
C GLN A 54 -0.65 2.63 -6.76
N PRO A 55 -1.22 2.99 -7.93
CA PRO A 55 -0.42 3.09 -9.14
C PRO A 55 0.66 4.14 -8.90
N SER A 56 1.93 3.75 -9.07
CA SER A 56 3.02 4.72 -9.13
C SER A 56 2.65 5.79 -10.16
N PRO A 57 2.92 7.09 -9.92
CA PRO A 57 2.75 8.08 -10.96
C PRO A 57 3.51 7.59 -12.20
N PRO A 58 2.93 7.70 -13.42
CA PRO A 58 3.63 7.27 -14.61
C PRO A 58 4.99 7.98 -14.61
N ALA A 59 6.07 7.20 -14.67
CA ALA A 59 7.40 7.75 -14.84
C ALA A 59 7.31 8.74 -16.00
N GLU A 60 7.58 10.03 -15.74
CA GLU A 60 7.63 11.01 -16.80
C GLU A 60 8.54 10.43 -17.89
N PRO A 61 8.08 10.34 -19.15
CA PRO A 61 8.97 9.94 -20.22
C PRO A 61 10.12 10.93 -20.20
N THR A 62 11.29 10.46 -19.77
CA THR A 62 12.52 11.24 -19.80
C THR A 62 12.81 11.45 -21.28
N MET A 63 12.27 12.52 -21.84
CA MET A 63 12.62 12.94 -23.19
C MET A 63 14.14 13.10 -23.19
N PRO A 64 14.87 12.43 -24.10
CA PRO A 64 16.31 12.65 -24.19
C PRO A 64 16.52 14.15 -24.45
N PRO A 65 17.53 14.77 -23.81
CA PRO A 65 17.81 16.18 -24.05
C PRO A 65 18.05 16.36 -25.55
N ASP A 66 17.29 17.25 -26.17
CA ASP A 66 17.49 17.70 -27.54
C ASP A 66 18.98 17.93 -27.75
N ILE A 67 19.62 17.05 -28.51
CA ILE A 67 20.99 17.25 -28.97
C ILE A 67 20.87 18.41 -29.95
N ILE A 68 21.12 19.61 -29.44
CA ILE A 68 21.27 20.82 -30.25
C ILE A 68 22.41 20.53 -31.23
N GLN A 69 22.07 20.06 -32.43
CA GLN A 69 22.94 20.09 -33.59
C GLN A 69 23.08 21.57 -33.99
N ARG A 70 24.04 22.26 -33.37
CA ARG A 70 24.54 23.52 -33.89
C ARG A 70 25.37 23.19 -35.14
N GLN A 71 24.80 23.47 -36.31
CA GLN A 71 25.56 23.72 -37.53
C GLN A 71 26.20 25.10 -37.46
#